data_AF-A0A2N5IBM3-F1
#
_entry.id   AF-A0A2N5IBM3-F1
#
_cell.length_a   1.000
_cell.length_b   1.000
_cell.length_c   1.000
_cell.angle_alpha   90.00
_cell.angle_beta   90.00
_cell.angle_gamma   90.00
#
_symmetry.space_group_name_H-M   'P 1'
#
loop_
_entity.id
_entity.type
_entity.pdbx_description
1 polymer ?
#
loop_
_entity_poly.entity_id
_entity_poly.type
_entity_poly.pdbx_seq_one_letter_code
_entity_poly.pdbx_strand_id
1 'polypeptide(L)'
;MRENQLVIMESPFAGEVEANIYYARMAVRDSLLRGEAPIASHLLYTQDGILNDDIPEERQHGIEAGLAWGKVAEKTVVYIDKGISRGMTYGIERAIKEGRMLEFRSLPEFAGSLTVKECEEQFLKNVAR
;
A
#
# COMPACT_ATOMS: atom_id res chain seq x y z
N MET A 1 9.02 25.83 2.60
CA MET A 1 8.44 24.60 3.20
C MET A 1 9.06 23.42 2.45
N ARG A 2 9.42 22.33 3.12
CA ARG A 2 9.81 21.11 2.37
C ARG A 2 8.54 20.59 1.70
N GLU A 3 8.64 20.21 0.44
CA GLU A 3 7.54 19.52 -0.26
C GLU A 3 7.34 18.15 0.40
N ASN A 4 6.08 17.77 0.64
CA ASN A 4 5.76 16.46 1.19
C ASN A 4 5.98 15.39 0.14
N GLN A 5 6.57 14.25 0.53
CA GLN A 5 6.81 13.16 -0.43
C GLN A 5 5.52 12.49 -0.86
N LEU A 6 5.31 12.31 -2.16
CA LEU A 6 4.12 11.62 -2.68
C LEU A 6 4.28 10.10 -2.53
N VAL A 7 3.40 9.46 -1.76
CA VAL A 7 3.53 8.04 -1.40
C VAL A 7 2.29 7.27 -1.77
N ILE A 8 2.44 6.15 -2.49
CA ILE A 8 1.39 5.12 -2.54
C ILE A 8 1.55 4.27 -1.29
N MET A 9 0.49 4.13 -0.50
CA MET A 9 0.49 3.29 0.69
C MET A 9 -0.31 2.02 0.43
N GLU A 10 0.33 0.87 0.65
CA GLU A 10 -0.23 -0.47 0.50
C GLU A 10 -0.43 -1.12 1.88
N SER A 11 -1.62 -1.66 2.10
CA SER A 11 -1.97 -2.49 3.27
C SER A 11 -3.08 -3.46 2.86
N PRO A 12 -3.34 -4.55 3.61
CA PRO A 12 -4.48 -5.40 3.30
C PRO A 12 -5.81 -4.64 3.48
N PHE A 13 -6.82 -5.04 2.70
CA PHE A 13 -8.20 -4.57 2.79
C PHE A 13 -9.19 -5.72 2.94
N ALA A 14 -9.22 -6.64 1.97
CA ALA A 14 -10.13 -7.79 1.95
C ALA A 14 -9.86 -8.80 3.09
N GLY A 15 -10.86 -9.63 3.41
CA GLY A 15 -10.81 -10.59 4.52
C GLY A 15 -11.40 -10.00 5.80
N GLU A 16 -10.58 -9.76 6.82
CA GLU A 16 -10.99 -9.12 8.08
C GLU A 16 -11.18 -7.60 7.89
N VAL A 17 -12.18 -7.20 7.11
CA VAL A 17 -12.35 -5.82 6.58
C VAL A 17 -12.27 -4.75 7.67
N GLU A 18 -12.98 -4.89 8.79
CA GLU A 18 -12.95 -3.90 9.88
C GLU A 18 -11.55 -3.75 10.49
N ALA A 19 -10.89 -4.87 10.76
CA ALA A 19 -9.54 -4.90 11.32
C ALA A 19 -8.50 -4.37 10.33
N ASN A 20 -8.71 -4.59 9.03
CA ASN A 20 -7.85 -4.11 7.95
C ASN A 20 -8.04 -2.60 7.71
N ILE A 21 -9.28 -2.10 7.78
CA ILE A 21 -9.57 -0.66 7.73
C ILE A 21 -8.88 0.06 8.89
N TYR A 22 -8.97 -0.49 10.10
CA TYR A 22 -8.27 0.08 11.25
C TYR A 22 -6.75 0.14 11.03
N TYR A 23 -6.17 -0.97 10.55
CA TYR A 23 -4.74 -1.03 10.26
C TYR A 23 -4.32 -0.05 9.15
N ALA A 24 -5.07 0.02 8.05
CA ALA A 24 -4.85 0.96 6.96
C ALA A 24 -4.88 2.42 7.44
N ARG A 25 -5.80 2.76 8.37
CA ARG A 25 -5.84 4.09 9.00
C ARG A 25 -4.59 4.37 9.84
N MET A 26 -4.07 3.39 10.56
CA MET A 26 -2.81 3.55 11.32
C MET A 26 -1.60 3.70 10.38
N ALA A 27 -1.57 2.98 9.27
CA ALA A 27 -0.56 3.13 8.23
C ALA A 27 -0.59 4.52 7.57
N VAL A 28 -1.77 5.03 7.21
CA VAL A 28 -1.94 6.41 6.72
C VAL A 28 -1.44 7.42 7.76
N ARG A 29 -1.78 7.22 9.03
CA ARG A 29 -1.34 8.09 10.12
C ARG A 29 0.18 8.10 10.26
N ASP A 30 0.84 6.94 10.28
CA ASP A 30 2.30 6.84 10.36
C ASP A 30 2.97 7.57 9.18
N SER A 31 2.49 7.37 7.95
CA SER A 31 3.00 8.06 6.76
C SER A 31 2.85 9.59 6.87
N LEU A 32 1.69 10.08 7.31
CA LEU A 32 1.47 11.52 7.54
C LEU A 32 2.43 12.09 8.61
N LEU A 33 2.67 11.36 9.70
CA LEU A 33 3.59 11.80 10.77
C LEU A 33 5.06 11.81 10.32
N ARG A 34 5.41 11.13 9.22
CA ARG A 34 6.73 11.21 8.57
C ARG A 34 6.88 12.41 7.62
N GLY A 35 5.83 13.22 7.45
CA GLY A 35 5.83 14.36 6.51
C GLY A 35 5.55 13.94 5.06
N GLU A 36 4.92 12.78 4.86
CA GLU A 36 4.54 12.28 3.55
C GLU A 36 3.10 12.67 3.20
N ALA A 37 2.75 12.60 1.92
CA ALA A 37 1.40 12.72 1.40
C ALA A 37 0.96 11.35 0.84
N PRO A 38 0.41 10.45 1.69
CA PRO A 38 0.00 9.12 1.27
C PRO A 38 -1.32 9.12 0.50
N ILE A 39 -1.39 8.34 -0.57
CA ILE A 39 -2.63 7.87 -1.18
C ILE A 39 -2.83 6.39 -0.85
N ALA A 40 -3.97 6.08 -0.24
CA ALA A 40 -4.39 4.74 0.15
C ALA A 40 -5.64 4.35 -0.64
N SER A 41 -5.48 4.07 -1.94
CA SER A 41 -6.59 3.91 -2.87
C SER A 41 -7.57 2.80 -2.47
N HIS A 42 -7.05 1.68 -1.95
CA HIS A 42 -7.85 0.55 -1.44
C HIS A 42 -8.69 0.91 -0.22
N LEU A 43 -8.28 1.91 0.56
CA LEU A 43 -9.08 2.44 1.68
C LEU A 43 -10.05 3.52 1.18
N LEU A 44 -9.62 4.41 0.28
CA LEU A 44 -10.42 5.53 -0.20
C LEU A 44 -11.57 5.07 -1.10
N TYR A 45 -11.28 4.28 -2.13
CA TYR A 45 -12.27 3.97 -3.17
C TYR A 45 -13.32 2.96 -2.73
N THR A 46 -13.08 2.24 -1.64
CA THR A 46 -14.01 1.28 -1.03
C THR A 46 -14.94 1.92 0.01
N GLN A 47 -14.86 3.24 0.23
CA GLN A 47 -15.82 3.92 1.10
C GLN A 47 -17.21 3.97 0.47
N ASP A 48 -18.23 4.00 1.34
CA ASP A 48 -19.64 4.01 0.93
C ASP A 48 -19.92 5.10 -0.11
N GLY A 49 -20.57 4.71 -1.20
CA GLY A 49 -20.92 5.58 -2.32
C GLY A 49 -19.81 5.88 -3.33
N ILE A 50 -18.62 5.27 -3.24
CA ILE A 50 -17.53 5.46 -4.23
C ILE A 50 -17.44 4.29 -5.22
N LEU A 51 -16.95 3.13 -4.78
CA LEU A 51 -16.94 1.87 -5.53
C LEU A 51 -17.28 0.72 -4.60
N ASN A 52 -17.94 -0.31 -5.14
CA ASN A 52 -18.26 -1.54 -4.47
C ASN A 52 -17.26 -2.63 -4.86
N ASP A 53 -16.41 -3.03 -3.92
CA ASP A 53 -15.38 -4.06 -4.16
C ASP A 53 -15.97 -5.43 -4.52
N ASP A 54 -17.22 -5.73 -4.14
CA ASP A 54 -17.88 -6.99 -4.52
C ASP A 54 -18.27 -7.04 -6.01
N ILE A 55 -18.26 -5.91 -6.72
CA ILE A 55 -18.51 -5.82 -8.16
C ILE A 55 -17.15 -5.89 -8.89
N PRO A 56 -16.88 -6.95 -9.67
CA PRO A 56 -15.56 -7.15 -10.30
C PRO A 56 -15.07 -5.99 -11.15
N GLU A 57 -15.98 -5.34 -11.90
CA GLU A 57 -15.67 -4.20 -12.75
C GLU A 57 -15.28 -2.96 -11.93
N GLU A 58 -16.00 -2.70 -10.84
CA GLU A 58 -15.69 -1.58 -9.95
C GLU A 58 -14.40 -1.82 -9.15
N ARG A 59 -14.17 -3.05 -8.68
CA ARG A 59 -12.88 -3.47 -8.10
C ARG A 59 -11.74 -3.21 -9.08
N GLN A 60 -11.88 -3.64 -10.33
CA GLN A 60 -10.84 -3.43 -11.35
C GLN A 60 -10.60 -1.93 -11.60
N HIS A 61 -11.66 -1.12 -11.67
CA HIS A 61 -11.54 0.32 -11.80
C HIS A 61 -10.80 0.96 -10.62
N GLY A 62 -11.12 0.58 -9.38
CA GLY A 62 -10.44 1.06 -8.17
C GLY A 62 -8.94 0.72 -8.18
N ILE A 63 -8.60 -0.51 -8.56
CA ILE A 63 -7.20 -0.95 -8.72
C ILE A 63 -6.48 -0.10 -9.76
N GLU A 64 -7.03 0.03 -10.97
CA GLU A 64 -6.42 0.81 -12.06
C GLU A 64 -6.23 2.29 -11.69
N ALA A 65 -7.24 2.90 -11.07
CA ALA A 65 -7.19 4.28 -10.59
C ALA A 65 -6.13 4.46 -9.50
N GLY A 66 -5.98 3.49 -8.59
CA GLY A 66 -4.93 3.49 -7.56
C GLY A 66 -3.53 3.43 -8.15
N LEU A 67 -3.32 2.54 -9.12
CA LEU A 67 -2.02 2.35 -9.79
C LEU A 67 -1.63 3.54 -10.67
N ALA A 68 -2.61 4.29 -11.21
CA ALA A 68 -2.34 5.47 -12.03
C ALA A 68 -1.54 6.56 -11.29
N TRP A 69 -1.69 6.65 -9.96
CA TRP A 69 -0.89 7.52 -9.09
C TRP A 69 0.60 7.21 -9.14
N GLY A 70 0.96 6.00 -9.57
CA GLY A 70 2.33 5.55 -9.62
C GLY A 70 3.25 6.40 -10.50
N LYS A 71 2.67 7.14 -11.47
CA LYS A 71 3.40 8.05 -12.35
C LYS A 71 3.97 9.28 -11.65
N VAL A 72 3.39 9.65 -10.51
CA VAL A 72 3.75 10.86 -9.76
C VAL A 72 4.23 10.55 -8.34
N ALA A 73 3.98 9.34 -7.84
CA ALA A 73 4.46 8.91 -6.54
C ALA A 73 5.98 8.66 -6.56
N GLU A 74 6.67 9.20 -5.55
CA GLU A 74 8.11 8.99 -5.35
C GLU A 74 8.42 7.57 -4.88
N LYS A 75 7.52 6.99 -4.08
CA LYS A 75 7.67 5.63 -3.55
C LYS A 75 6.33 4.93 -3.31
N THR A 76 6.39 3.62 -3.31
CA THR A 76 5.34 2.74 -2.79
C THR A 76 5.81 2.21 -1.44
N VAL A 77 5.02 2.46 -0.40
CA VAL A 77 5.25 2.01 0.97
C VAL A 77 4.30 0.86 1.28
N VAL A 78 4.83 -0.24 1.79
CA VAL A 78 4.06 -1.46 2.08
C VAL A 78 4.12 -1.78 3.57
N TYR A 79 2.97 -1.77 4.23
CA TYR A 79 2.84 -2.11 5.64
C TYR A 79 2.54 -3.61 5.80
N ILE A 80 3.41 -4.33 6.54
CA ILE A 80 3.52 -5.80 6.45
C ILE A 80 2.93 -6.59 7.62
N ASP A 81 2.49 -5.91 8.68
CA ASP A 81 2.15 -6.55 9.97
C ASP A 81 0.96 -7.50 9.86
N LYS A 82 0.10 -7.31 8.85
CA LYS A 82 -1.04 -8.20 8.53
C LYS A 82 -0.80 -9.11 7.32
N GLY A 83 0.47 -9.35 7.00
CA GLY A 83 0.87 -10.12 5.83
C GLY A 83 0.78 -9.33 4.53
N ILE A 84 1.17 -9.97 3.43
CA ILE A 84 1.10 -9.40 2.08
C ILE A 84 -0.05 -10.06 1.33
N SER A 85 -1.09 -9.27 1.04
CA SER A 85 -2.24 -9.73 0.26
C SER A 85 -1.90 -9.82 -1.24
N ARG A 86 -2.73 -10.53 -2.02
CA ARG A 86 -2.58 -10.60 -3.48
C ARG A 86 -2.63 -9.20 -4.14
N GLY A 87 -3.48 -8.30 -3.63
CA GLY A 87 -3.55 -6.93 -4.12
C GLY A 87 -2.26 -6.15 -3.87
N MET A 88 -1.68 -6.31 -2.68
CA MET A 88 -0.39 -5.70 -2.34
C MET A 88 0.74 -6.27 -3.20
N THR A 89 0.77 -7.58 -3.46
CA THR A 89 1.74 -8.20 -4.39
C THR A 89 1.69 -7.54 -5.76
N TYR A 90 0.49 -7.30 -6.29
CA TYR A 90 0.32 -6.59 -7.56
C TYR A 90 0.89 -5.16 -7.50
N GLY A 91 0.61 -4.42 -6.41
CA GLY A 91 1.16 -3.08 -6.19
C GLY A 91 2.70 -3.06 -6.12
N ILE A 92 3.30 -4.05 -5.44
CA ILE A 92 4.75 -4.26 -5.35
C ILE A 92 5.35 -4.54 -6.73
N GLU A 93 4.81 -5.52 -7.45
CA GLU A 93 5.28 -5.88 -8.80
C GLU A 93 5.18 -4.69 -9.75
N ARG A 94 4.13 -3.89 -9.63
CA ARG A 94 3.95 -2.67 -10.42
C ARG A 94 5.02 -1.64 -10.11
N ALA A 95 5.29 -1.38 -8.83
CA ALA A 95 6.34 -0.46 -8.41
C ALA A 95 7.72 -0.88 -8.95
N ILE A 96 8.05 -2.18 -8.86
CA ILE A 96 9.29 -2.74 -9.44
C ILE A 96 9.34 -2.49 -10.95
N LYS A 97 8.27 -2.84 -11.67
CA LYS A 97 8.20 -2.69 -13.13
C LYS A 97 8.36 -1.23 -13.58
N GLU A 98 7.87 -0.29 -12.78
CA GLU A 98 7.91 1.15 -13.06
C GLU A 98 9.18 1.82 -12.49
N GLY A 99 10.07 1.08 -11.84
CA GLY A 99 11.27 1.62 -11.21
C GLY A 99 10.99 2.55 -10.03
N ARG A 100 9.78 2.47 -9.44
CA ARG A 100 9.42 3.27 -8.27
C ARG A 100 10.05 2.67 -7.03
N MET A 101 10.60 3.52 -6.18
CA MET A 101 11.19 3.10 -4.91
C MET A 101 10.15 2.33 -4.06
N LEU A 102 10.58 1.20 -3.52
CA LEU A 102 9.78 0.39 -2.60
C LEU A 102 10.36 0.49 -1.19
N GLU A 103 9.48 0.64 -0.21
CA GLU A 103 9.84 0.70 1.21
C GLU A 103 8.87 -0.17 2.01
N PHE A 104 9.39 -1.18 2.71
CA PHE A 104 8.59 -2.01 3.61
C PHE A 104 8.61 -1.43 5.02
N ARG A 105 7.44 -1.42 5.68
CA ARG A 105 7.26 -0.88 7.03
C ARG A 105 6.48 -1.82 7.92
N SER A 106 6.72 -1.67 9.22
CA SER A 106 6.00 -2.36 10.29
C SER A 106 5.60 -1.32 11.33
N LEU A 107 4.42 -1.50 11.91
CA LEU A 107 3.89 -0.73 13.03
C LEU A 107 4.06 -1.55 14.32
N PRO A 108 4.88 -1.11 15.30
CA PRO A 108 5.21 -1.91 16.48
C PRO A 108 4.01 -2.37 17.31
N GLU A 109 2.87 -1.68 17.22
CA GLU A 109 1.65 -2.02 17.96
C GLU A 109 0.88 -3.20 17.34
N PHE A 110 1.27 -3.66 16.15
CA PHE A 110 0.67 -4.76 15.44
C PHE A 110 1.60 -5.97 15.45
N ALA A 111 1.09 -7.11 15.92
CA ALA A 111 1.84 -8.36 15.88
C ALA A 111 1.84 -8.93 14.45
N GLY A 112 2.97 -8.80 13.75
CA GLY A 112 3.18 -9.41 12.43
C GLY A 112 4.13 -10.60 12.48
N SER A 113 3.92 -11.57 11.59
CA SER A 113 4.84 -12.70 11.41
C SER A 113 5.95 -12.44 10.41
N LEU A 114 5.86 -11.34 9.64
CA LEU A 114 6.83 -10.94 8.63
C LEU A 114 7.73 -9.83 9.18
N THR A 115 9.00 -9.89 8.83
CA THR A 115 9.97 -8.83 9.05
C THR A 115 10.22 -8.05 7.77
N VAL A 116 10.60 -6.77 7.91
CA VAL A 116 11.00 -5.91 6.78
C VAL A 116 12.08 -6.59 5.93
N LYS A 117 13.07 -7.21 6.59
CA LYS A 117 14.17 -7.92 5.94
C LYS A 117 13.69 -9.09 5.08
N GLU A 118 12.75 -9.91 5.58
CA GLU A 118 12.18 -11.02 4.80
C GLU A 118 11.46 -10.51 3.55
N CYS A 119 10.71 -9.41 3.66
CA CYS A 119 10.06 -8.79 2.51
C CYS A 119 11.08 -8.22 1.50
N GLU A 120 12.12 -7.54 1.96
CA GLU A 120 13.19 -7.05 1.09
C GLU A 120 13.92 -8.20 0.36
N GLU A 121 14.23 -9.28 1.07
CA GLU A 121 14.84 -10.48 0.47
C GLU A 121 13.93 -11.15 -0.56
N GLN A 122 12.62 -11.17 -0.30
CA GLN A 122 11.63 -11.75 -1.20
C GLN A 122 11.42 -10.90 -2.47
N PHE A 123 11.25 -9.59 -2.32
CA PHE A 123 10.77 -8.73 -3.39
C PHE A 123 11.86 -7.90 -4.07
N LEU A 124 12.95 -7.56 -3.37
CA LEU A 124 13.97 -6.62 -3.88
C LEU A 124 15.29 -7.28 -4.27
N LYS A 125 15.54 -8.53 -3.85
CA LYS A 125 16.84 -9.23 -4.07
C LYS A 125 17.31 -9.27 -5.52
N ASN A 126 16.39 -9.35 -6.48
CA ASN A 126 16.70 -9.44 -7.92
C ASN A 126 16.27 -8.20 -8.72
N VAL A 127 15.87 -7.12 -8.05
CA VAL A 127 15.54 -5.88 -8.72
C VAL A 127 16.86 -5.19 -9.08
N ALA A 128 17.13 -5.05 -10.38
CA ALA A 128 18.34 -4.39 -10.87
C ALA A 128 18.39 -2.96 -10.31
N ARG A 129 19.48 -2.63 -9.61
CA ARG A 129 19.76 -1.28 -9.10
C ARG A 129 20.12 -0.31 -10.21
#